data_AF-A0A373NVS0-F1
#
_entry.id   AF-A0A373NVS0-F1
#
_cell.length_a   1.000
_cell.length_b   1.000
_cell.length_c   1.000
_cell.angle_alpha   90.00
_cell.angle_beta   90.00
_cell.angle_gamma   90.00
#
_symmetry.space_group_name_H-M   'P 1'
#
loop_
_entity.id
_entity.type
_entity.pdbx_description
1 polymer ?
#
loop_
_entity_poly.entity_id
_entity_poly.type
_entity_poly.pdbx_seq_one_letter_code
_entity_poly.pdbx_strand_id
1 'polypeptide(L)'
;MRYHEIPPEEWTSYYGSVYRCNHPVYRVCTLYKEHDRGLCVIQQRYNEKTKATYWSAIDPWLTDKIYLHDGFKEYFDSHAKRKNQNGEYPTVTVRQIMWALRMKPIKRERWETVFDRSLI
;
A
#
# COMPACT_ATOMS: atom_id res chain seq x y z
N MET A 1 10.81 -6.21 9.04
CA MET A 1 10.59 -6.48 7.60
C MET A 1 11.77 -5.88 6.85
N ARG A 2 12.63 -6.70 6.23
CA ARG A 2 13.70 -6.21 5.35
C ARG A 2 13.23 -6.40 3.92
N TYR A 3 13.26 -5.34 3.13
CA TYR A 3 13.06 -5.43 1.68
C TYR A 3 14.22 -6.20 1.04
N HIS A 4 14.00 -6.72 -0.17
CA HIS A 4 15.09 -7.27 -0.98
C HIS A 4 16.01 -6.18 -1.52
N GLU A 5 15.51 -4.95 -1.60
CA GLU A 5 16.27 -3.75 -1.96
C GLU A 5 16.61 -2.98 -0.69
N ILE A 6 17.85 -2.50 -0.60
CA ILE A 6 18.29 -1.63 0.48
C ILE A 6 17.68 -0.25 0.25
N PRO A 7 17.24 0.48 1.30
CA PRO A 7 17.00 1.92 1.23
C PRO A 7 18.03 2.63 0.35
N PRO A 8 17.62 3.46 -0.62
CA PRO A 8 18.53 4.48 -1.12
C PRO A 8 18.82 5.51 0.00
N GLU A 9 20.01 6.11 0.00
CA GLU A 9 20.38 7.17 0.96
C GLU A 9 19.47 8.39 0.83
N GLU A 10 19.01 8.68 -0.39
CA GLU A 10 18.03 9.72 -0.68
C GLU A 10 16.76 9.09 -1.25
N TRP A 11 15.61 9.49 -0.71
CA TRP A 11 14.30 9.09 -1.20
C TRP A 11 13.32 10.25 -1.13
N THR A 12 12.38 10.26 -2.06
CA THR A 12 11.24 11.16 -2.07
C THR A 12 9.94 10.38 -1.89
N SER A 13 8.90 11.07 -1.44
CA SER A 13 7.54 10.54 -1.40
C SER A 13 6.55 11.51 -2.02
N TYR A 14 6.86 11.98 -3.24
CA TYR A 14 6.12 13.07 -3.87
C TYR A 14 4.74 12.62 -4.36
N TYR A 15 4.64 11.39 -4.86
CA TYR A 15 3.45 10.92 -5.56
C TYR A 15 2.42 10.23 -4.67
N GLY A 16 2.80 9.88 -3.44
CA GLY A 16 1.94 9.27 -2.45
C GLY A 16 1.88 10.12 -1.19
N SER A 17 0.69 10.27 -0.60
CA SER A 17 0.51 11.01 0.64
C SER A 17 0.10 10.09 1.79
N VAL A 18 0.55 10.38 3.01
CA VAL A 18 0.05 9.68 4.20
C VAL A 18 -1.38 10.14 4.45
N TYR A 19 -2.33 9.22 4.28
CA TYR A 19 -3.75 9.48 4.42
C TYR A 19 -4.29 8.82 5.68
N ARG A 20 -5.04 9.60 6.46
CA ARG A 20 -5.79 9.09 7.62
C ARG A 20 -7.24 8.87 7.23
N CYS A 21 -7.75 7.68 7.49
CA CYS A 21 -9.14 7.33 7.26
C CYS A 21 -9.71 6.57 8.45
N ASN A 22 -11.04 6.55 8.54
CA ASN A 22 -11.78 5.85 9.59
C ASN A 22 -12.11 4.42 9.17
N HIS A 23 -11.16 3.72 8.54
CA HIS A 23 -11.38 2.33 8.14
C HIS A 23 -11.39 1.40 9.37
N PRO A 24 -12.29 0.40 9.45
CA PRO A 24 -12.41 -0.45 10.64
C PRO A 24 -11.14 -1.24 10.97
N VAL A 25 -10.33 -1.55 9.96
CA VAL A 25 -9.12 -2.38 10.08
C VAL A 25 -7.84 -1.56 10.25
N TYR A 26 -7.78 -0.33 9.75
CA TYR A 26 -6.57 0.48 9.73
C TYR A 26 -6.89 1.96 9.77
N ARG A 27 -5.99 2.79 10.31
CA ARG A 27 -6.21 4.24 10.43
C ARG A 27 -5.32 5.07 9.51
N VAL A 28 -4.22 4.50 9.04
CA VAL A 28 -3.20 5.20 8.27
C VAL A 28 -2.80 4.34 7.08
N CYS A 29 -2.77 4.93 5.89
CA CYS A 29 -2.31 4.30 4.66
C CYS A 29 -1.57 5.31 3.78
N THR A 30 -0.93 4.83 2.72
CA THR A 30 -0.44 5.69 1.65
C THR A 30 -1.53 5.81 0.60
N LEU A 31 -1.92 7.04 0.25
CA LEU A 31 -2.93 7.31 -0.76
C LEU A 31 -2.26 7.84 -2.04
N TYR A 32 -2.49 7.13 -3.13
CA TYR A 32 -2.35 7.67 -4.48
C TYR A 32 -3.68 8.28 -4.89
N LYS A 33 -3.67 9.53 -5.32
CA LYS A 33 -4.89 10.26 -5.67
C LYS A 33 -4.71 10.95 -7.00
N GLU A 34 -5.71 10.81 -7.86
CA GLU A 34 -5.81 11.52 -9.12
C GLU A 34 -7.24 12.04 -9.27
N HIS A 35 -7.37 13.37 -9.31
CA HIS A 35 -8.67 14.05 -9.27
C HIS A 35 -9.54 13.58 -8.09
N ASP A 36 -10.66 12.91 -8.37
CA ASP A 36 -11.62 12.40 -7.37
C ASP A 36 -11.47 10.89 -7.10
N ARG A 37 -10.59 10.21 -7.85
CA ARG A 37 -10.30 8.79 -7.65
C ARG A 37 -9.05 8.64 -6.80
N GLY A 38 -9.04 7.61 -5.96
CA GLY A 38 -7.90 7.30 -5.11
C GLY A 38 -7.74 5.81 -4.89
N LEU A 39 -6.53 5.41 -4.53
CA LEU A 39 -6.16 4.05 -4.18
C LEU A 39 -5.30 4.08 -2.91
N CYS A 40 -5.81 3.46 -1.85
CA CYS A 40 -5.08 3.27 -0.60
C CYS A 40 -4.16 2.07 -0.70
N VAL A 41 -2.89 2.25 -0.35
CA VAL A 41 -1.91 1.17 -0.23
C VAL A 41 -1.49 1.02 1.22
N ILE A 42 -1.64 -0.21 1.73
CA ILE A 42 -1.32 -0.57 3.11
C ILE A 42 -0.26 -1.67 3.17
N GLN A 43 0.46 -1.69 4.27
CA GLN A 43 1.43 -2.73 4.61
C GLN A 43 1.21 -3.20 6.03
N GLN A 44 1.24 -4.52 6.22
CA GLN A 44 1.19 -5.09 7.55
C GLN A 44 2.57 -4.98 8.19
N ARG A 45 2.57 -4.54 9.45
CA ARG A 45 3.77 -4.44 10.28
C ARG A 45 3.56 -5.27 11.54
N TYR A 46 4.68 -5.72 12.10
CA TYR A 46 4.73 -6.51 13.32
C TYR A 46 5.51 -5.75 14.38
N ASN A 47 4.92 -5.63 15.56
CA ASN A 47 5.60 -5.07 16.72
C ASN A 47 6.20 -6.20 17.56
N GLU A 48 7.53 -6.28 17.61
CA GLU A 48 8.22 -7.35 18.34
C GLU A 48 8.02 -7.30 19.86
N LYS A 49 7.75 -6.11 20.42
CA LYS A 49 7.53 -5.93 21.87
C LYS A 49 6.15 -6.39 22.28
N THR A 50 5.11 -5.93 21.57
CA THR A 50 3.71 -6.26 21.91
C THR A 50 3.23 -7.55 21.24
N LYS A 51 4.02 -8.12 20.33
CA LYS A 51 3.68 -9.28 19.49
C LYS A 51 2.42 -9.07 18.63
N ALA A 52 1.99 -7.81 18.45
CA ALA A 52 0.80 -7.46 17.68
C ALA A 52 1.15 -7.14 16.23
N THR A 53 0.23 -7.45 15.32
CA THR A 53 0.26 -6.99 13.93
C THR A 53 -0.68 -5.82 13.73
N TYR A 54 -0.32 -4.89 12.85
CA TYR A 54 -1.16 -3.75 12.49
C TYR A 54 -0.90 -3.33 11.06
N TRP A 55 -1.86 -2.63 10.46
CA TRP A 55 -1.76 -2.09 9.10
C TRP A 55 -1.38 -0.62 9.15
N SER A 56 -0.46 -0.22 8.28
CA SER A 56 0.07 1.14 8.21
C SER A 56 0.37 1.52 6.76
N ALA A 57 0.71 2.79 6.55
CA ALA A 57 1.33 3.28 5.32
C ALA A 57 2.59 2.47 4.96
N ILE A 58 2.85 2.39 3.65
CA ILE A 58 4.07 1.78 3.10
C ILE A 58 5.30 2.63 3.43
N ASP A 59 6.48 2.03 3.34
CA ASP A 59 7.72 2.78 3.56
C ASP A 59 7.88 3.88 2.48
N PRO A 60 8.28 5.11 2.88
CA PRO A 60 8.26 6.27 1.98
C PRO A 60 9.08 6.11 0.68
N TRP A 61 10.23 5.43 0.71
CA TRP A 61 11.03 5.18 -0.49
C TRP A 61 10.32 4.34 -1.56
N LEU A 62 9.24 3.64 -1.19
CA LEU A 62 8.53 2.73 -2.08
C LEU A 62 7.41 3.48 -2.80
N THR A 63 6.98 4.62 -2.26
CA THR A 63 5.84 5.36 -2.82
C THR A 63 6.13 5.78 -4.25
N ASP A 64 7.32 6.34 -4.48
CA ASP A 64 7.70 6.90 -5.77
C ASP A 64 8.13 5.79 -6.73
N LYS A 65 8.78 4.72 -6.23
CA LYS A 65 9.09 3.52 -7.02
C LYS A 65 7.85 2.84 -7.58
N ILE A 66 6.78 2.72 -6.79
CA ILE A 66 5.51 2.15 -7.24
C ILE A 66 4.86 3.07 -8.27
N TYR A 67 4.80 4.38 -8.00
CA TYR A 67 4.12 5.33 -8.86
C TYR A 67 4.78 5.48 -10.24
N LEU A 68 6.12 5.52 -10.28
CA LEU A 68 6.91 5.70 -11.49
C LEU A 68 7.05 4.42 -12.33
N HIS A 69 6.50 3.29 -11.87
CA HIS A 69 6.56 2.03 -12.61
C HIS A 69 5.62 2.06 -13.82
N ASP A 70 6.06 1.57 -14.99
CA ASP A 70 5.31 1.66 -16.25
C ASP A 70 3.87 1.11 -16.16
N GLY A 71 3.69 -0.03 -15.47
CA GLY A 71 2.37 -0.65 -15.26
C GLY A 71 1.48 0.01 -14.20
N PHE A 72 1.97 1.03 -13.47
CA PHE A 72 1.23 1.63 -12.37
C PHE A 72 -0.02 2.35 -12.85
N LYS A 73 0.07 3.06 -13.98
CA LYS A 73 -1.07 3.84 -14.48
C LYS A 73 -2.26 2.94 -14.79
N GLU A 74 -2.04 1.85 -15.52
CA GLU A 74 -3.08 0.86 -15.85
C GLU A 74 -3.66 0.18 -14.59
N TYR A 75 -2.79 -0.17 -13.65
CA TYR A 75 -3.22 -0.74 -12.38
C TYR A 75 -4.05 0.25 -11.55
N PHE A 76 -3.62 1.50 -11.49
CA PHE A 76 -4.32 2.57 -10.80
C PHE A 76 -5.67 2.84 -11.45
N ASP A 77 -5.75 2.96 -12.78
CA ASP A 77 -7.02 3.24 -13.46
C ASP A 77 -8.06 2.13 -13.29
N SER A 78 -7.62 0.87 -13.19
CA SER A 78 -8.50 -0.28 -12.96
C SER A 78 -8.98 -0.43 -11.51
N HIS A 79 -8.16 -0.04 -10.53
CA HIS A 79 -8.47 -0.25 -9.10
C HIS A 79 -8.93 1.02 -8.38
N ALA A 80 -8.48 2.20 -8.81
CA ALA A 80 -8.81 3.47 -8.19
C ALA A 80 -10.26 3.85 -8.46
N LYS A 81 -10.98 4.15 -7.39
CA LYS A 81 -12.40 4.54 -7.43
C LYS A 81 -12.59 5.80 -6.60
N ARG A 82 -13.76 6.41 -6.77
CA ARG A 82 -14.23 7.44 -5.83
C ARG A 82 -14.46 6.82 -4.46
N LYS A 83 -14.55 7.68 -3.45
CA LYS A 83 -14.90 7.25 -2.09
C LYS A 83 -16.21 6.47 -2.10
N ASN A 84 -16.28 5.40 -1.33
CA ASN A 84 -17.53 4.69 -1.06
C ASN A 84 -18.47 5.55 -0.19
N GLN A 85 -19.67 5.05 0.10
CA GLN A 85 -20.64 5.73 0.97
C GLN A 85 -20.09 6.02 2.38
N ASN A 86 -19.07 5.26 2.82
CA ASN A 86 -18.39 5.42 4.11
C ASN A 86 -17.21 6.42 4.06
N GLY A 87 -16.93 7.03 2.90
CA GLY A 87 -15.85 8.00 2.74
C GLY A 87 -14.45 7.39 2.54
N GLU A 88 -14.36 6.10 2.23
CA GLU A 88 -13.12 5.34 2.08
C GLU A 88 -12.80 5.10 0.60
N TYR A 89 -11.51 5.19 0.26
CA TYR A 89 -11.01 4.78 -1.05
C TYR A 89 -10.79 3.26 -1.08
N PRO A 90 -10.82 2.61 -2.26
CA PRO A 90 -10.44 1.22 -2.40
C PRO A 90 -9.02 0.98 -1.87
N THR A 91 -8.81 -0.19 -1.28
CA THR A 91 -7.57 -0.51 -0.57
C THR A 91 -6.91 -1.75 -1.14
N VAL A 92 -5.59 -1.68 -1.32
CA VAL A 92 -4.74 -2.80 -1.75
C VAL A 92 -3.54 -2.92 -0.83
N THR A 93 -3.05 -4.15 -0.67
CA THR A 93 -1.80 -4.38 0.04
C THR A 93 -0.61 -4.08 -0.86
N VAL A 94 0.50 -3.66 -0.27
CA VAL A 94 1.77 -3.45 -0.97
C VAL A 94 2.19 -4.68 -1.78
N ARG A 95 1.90 -5.90 -1.30
CA ARG A 95 2.22 -7.13 -2.03
C ARG A 95 1.35 -7.32 -3.27
N GLN A 96 0.06 -7.01 -3.20
CA GLN A 96 -0.85 -7.10 -4.36
C GLN A 96 -0.41 -6.16 -5.48
N ILE A 97 -0.12 -4.90 -5.17
CA ILE A 97 0.34 -3.94 -6.17
C ILE A 97 1.72 -4.31 -6.71
N MET A 98 2.69 -4.70 -5.86
CA MET A 98 4.00 -5.13 -6.35
C MET A 98 3.91 -6.37 -7.25
N TRP A 99 3.02 -7.31 -6.93
CA TRP A 99 2.77 -8.48 -7.78
C TRP A 99 2.16 -8.09 -9.12
N ALA A 100 1.14 -7.23 -9.13
CA ALA A 100 0.51 -6.75 -10.36
C ALA A 100 1.49 -6.00 -11.27
N LEU A 101 2.41 -5.24 -10.68
CA LEU A 101 3.48 -4.52 -11.38
C LEU A 101 4.67 -5.40 -11.76
N ARG A 102 4.64 -6.71 -11.47
CA ARG A 102 5.77 -7.63 -11.69
C ARG A 102 7.07 -7.20 -10.98
N MET A 103 6.96 -6.41 -9.91
CA MET A 103 8.06 -6.05 -9.04
C MET A 103 8.40 -7.20 -8.08
N LYS A 104 9.64 -7.28 -7.63
CA LYS A 104 10.05 -8.29 -6.63
C LYS A 104 9.31 -8.04 -5.31
N PRO A 105 8.37 -8.90 -4.88
CA PRO A 105 7.54 -8.62 -3.72
C PRO A 105 8.35 -8.70 -2.43
N ILE A 106 7.87 -8.02 -1.39
CA ILE A 106 8.43 -8.12 -0.03
C ILE A 106 8.40 -9.60 0.42
N LYS A 107 9.49 -10.04 1.07
CA LYS A 107 9.56 -11.35 1.71
C LYS A 107 8.37 -11.53 2.63
N ARG A 108 7.60 -12.59 2.41
CA ARG A 108 6.45 -12.94 3.23
C ARG A 108 6.93 -13.46 4.58
N GLU A 109 6.46 -12.84 5.65
CA GLU A 109 6.69 -13.31 7.01
C GLU A 109 5.56 -14.23 7.51
N ARG A 110 5.86 -15.11 8.46
CA ARG A 110 4.89 -16.10 8.99
C ARG A 110 3.69 -15.47 9.69
N TRP A 111 3.86 -14.27 10.24
CA TRP A 111 2.84 -13.52 10.95
C TRP A 111 1.94 -12.69 10.04
N GLU A 112 2.24 -12.61 8.73
CA GLU A 112 1.41 -11.86 7.79
C GLU A 112 0.04 -12.53 7.59
N THR A 113 -1.00 -11.73 7.73
CA THR A 113 -2.39 -12.09 7.46
C THR A 113 -2.83 -11.53 6.10
N VAL A 114 -3.85 -12.13 5.51
CA VAL A 114 -4.45 -11.66 4.27
C VAL A 114 -5.44 -10.52 4.59
N PHE A 115 -5.33 -9.39 3.89
CA PHE A 115 -6.26 -8.25 4.07
C PHE A 115 -7.59 -8.50 3.35
N ASP A 116 -7.54 -8.83 2.07
CA ASP A 116 -8.71 -9.14 1.25
C ASP A 116 -8.50 -10.47 0.52
N ARG A 117 -9.48 -11.37 0.62
CA ARG A 117 -9.68 -12.45 -0.35
C ARG A 117 -10.81 -11.99 -1.26
N SER A 118 -10.51 -11.29 -2.34
CA SER A 118 -11.46 -11.34 -3.45
C SER A 118 -11.50 -12.81 -3.89
N LEU A 119 -12.61 -13.50 -3.61
CA LEU A 119 -12.89 -14.76 -4.26
C LEU A 119 -12.87 -14.47 -5.76
N ILE A 120 -11.84 -14.95 -6.44
CA ILE A 120 -11.72 -14.93 -7.90
C ILE A 120 -12.83 -15.82 -8.45
#